data_AF-A0A8T2JP94-F1
#
_entry.id   AF-A0A8T2JP94-F1
#
_cell.length_a   1.000
_cell.length_b   1.000
_cell.length_c   1.000
_cell.angle_alpha   90.00
_cell.angle_beta   90.00
_cell.angle_gamma   90.00
#
_symmetry.space_group_name_H-M   'P 1'
#
loop_
_entity.id
_entity.type
_entity.pdbx_description
1 polymer ?
#
loop_
_entity_poly.entity_id
_entity_poly.type
_entity_poly.pdbx_seq_one_letter_code
_entity_poly.pdbx_strand_id
1 'polypeptide(L)'
;MGKVLEITELPDGISRKDAEMLFGELFKVGAKIRWLREPSSQQPPYHHHPHYCVSGENHASTEHSNASPDLASTYTIVATFPTVSAAQCALKKQNNLMNKFRLKTSRRHYNFHILERASSQ
;
A
#
# COMPACT_ATOMS: atom_id res chain seq x y z
N MET A 1 13.02 0.36 -16.84
CA MET A 1 11.71 0.85 -16.37
C MET A 1 10.80 -0.35 -16.16
N GLY A 2 10.31 -0.57 -14.94
CA GLY A 2 9.46 -1.71 -14.61
C GLY A 2 8.00 -1.51 -14.99
N LYS A 3 7.26 -2.60 -15.15
CA LYS A 3 5.79 -2.61 -15.33
C LYS A 3 5.00 -2.33 -14.04
N VAL A 4 5.69 -1.96 -12.96
CA VAL A 4 5.14 -1.82 -11.62
C VAL A 4 5.31 -0.38 -11.15
N LEU A 5 4.21 0.24 -10.73
CA LEU A 5 4.18 1.59 -10.18
C LEU A 5 3.62 1.55 -8.76
N GLU A 6 4.13 2.41 -7.90
CA GLU A 6 3.57 2.65 -6.57
C GLU A 6 2.66 3.87 -6.62
N ILE A 7 1.53 3.79 -5.94
CA ILE A 7 0.64 4.94 -5.74
C ILE A 7 1.08 5.67 -4.47
N THR A 8 1.25 6.98 -4.58
CA THR A 8 1.65 7.89 -3.50
C THR A 8 0.77 9.13 -3.49
N GLU A 9 0.88 9.94 -2.43
CA GLU A 9 0.14 11.20 -2.29
C GLU A 9 -1.39 11.00 -2.42
N LEU A 10 -1.89 9.99 -1.71
CA LEU A 10 -3.32 9.75 -1.60
C LEU A 10 -3.98 10.84 -0.76
N PRO A 11 -5.29 11.09 -0.92
CA PRO A 11 -6.00 12.03 -0.07
C PRO A 11 -5.98 11.57 1.38
N ASP A 12 -5.75 12.50 2.29
CA ASP A 12 -5.82 12.24 3.72
C ASP A 12 -7.19 11.69 4.12
N GLY A 13 -7.19 10.63 4.94
CA GLY A 13 -8.42 10.00 5.42
C GLY A 13 -9.16 9.15 4.39
N ILE A 14 -8.61 8.91 3.19
CA ILE A 14 -9.28 8.06 2.20
C ILE A 14 -9.33 6.60 2.65
N SER A 15 -10.48 5.97 2.52
CA SER A 15 -10.63 4.53 2.78
C SER A 15 -10.10 3.70 1.61
N ARG A 16 -9.75 2.43 1.86
CA ARG A 16 -9.36 1.48 0.80
C ARG A 16 -10.38 1.46 -0.34
N LYS A 17 -11.66 1.36 0.00
CA LYS A 17 -12.76 1.27 -0.98
C LYS A 17 -12.85 2.52 -1.85
N ASP A 18 -12.73 3.70 -1.25
CA ASP A 18 -12.75 4.97 -1.99
C ASP A 18 -11.51 5.12 -2.88
N ALA A 19 -10.35 4.71 -2.38
CA ALA A 19 -9.12 4.71 -3.16
C ALA A 19 -9.20 3.76 -4.37
N GLU A 20 -9.83 2.59 -4.23
CA GLU A 20 -10.10 1.70 -5.38
C GLU A 20 -10.93 2.38 -6.46
N MET A 21 -11.88 3.25 -6.09
CA MET A 21 -12.66 4.03 -7.07
C MET A 21 -11.77 5.01 -7.85
N LEU A 22 -10.78 5.63 -7.20
CA LEU A 22 -9.81 6.50 -7.86
C LEU A 22 -8.95 5.74 -8.87
N PHE A 23 -8.65 4.47 -8.59
CA PHE A 23 -7.85 3.62 -9.47
C PHE A 23 -8.64 3.02 -10.64
N GLY A 24 -9.92 3.37 -10.82
CA GLY A 24 -10.76 2.94 -11.94
C GLY A 24 -10.05 3.03 -13.30
N GLU A 25 -9.35 4.13 -13.56
CA GLU A 25 -8.59 4.34 -14.79
C GLU A 25 -7.40 3.39 -14.95
N LEU A 26 -6.79 2.98 -13.83
CA LEU A 26 -5.70 1.99 -13.83
C LEU A 26 -6.24 0.60 -14.17
N PHE A 27 -7.41 0.23 -13.64
CA PHE A 27 -8.07 -1.04 -13.98
C PHE A 27 -8.43 -1.12 -15.47
N LYS A 28 -8.86 -0.01 -16.10
CA LYS A 28 -9.15 0.04 -17.55
C LYS A 28 -7.95 -0.32 -18.43
N VAL A 29 -6.74 0.01 -17.98
CA VAL A 29 -5.50 -0.35 -18.69
C VAL A 29 -4.94 -1.72 -18.27
N GLY A 30 -5.74 -2.50 -17.53
CA GLY A 30 -5.37 -3.84 -17.06
C GLY A 30 -4.45 -3.85 -15.84
N ALA A 31 -4.32 -2.74 -15.12
CA ALA A 31 -3.48 -2.71 -13.93
C ALA A 31 -4.11 -3.54 -12.79
N LYS A 32 -3.27 -4.32 -12.11
CA LYS A 32 -3.63 -5.06 -10.90
C LYS A 32 -3.15 -4.29 -9.68
N ILE A 33 -4.09 -3.83 -8.87
CA ILE A 33 -3.80 -3.11 -7.63
C ILE A 33 -3.55 -4.12 -6.50
N ARG A 34 -2.45 -3.96 -5.79
CA ARG A 34 -2.08 -4.74 -4.60
C ARG A 34 -1.94 -3.82 -3.41
N TRP A 35 -2.65 -4.17 -2.35
CA TRP A 35 -2.60 -3.51 -1.06
C TRP A 35 -1.61 -4.24 -0.17
N LEU A 36 -0.45 -3.62 0.06
CA LEU A 36 0.58 -4.18 0.91
C LEU A 36 0.60 -3.36 2.19
N ARG A 37 0.30 -3.97 3.33
CA ARG A 37 0.57 -3.30 4.60
C ARG A 37 2.09 -3.21 4.69
N GLU A 38 2.66 -2.00 4.72
CA GLU A 38 4.05 -1.93 5.16
C GLU A 38 4.07 -2.56 6.55
N PRO A 39 5.06 -3.40 6.88
CA PRO A 39 5.31 -3.68 8.28
C PRO A 39 5.57 -2.30 8.87
N SER A 40 4.56 -1.78 9.57
CA SER A 40 4.63 -0.53 10.32
C SER A 40 6.00 -0.56 10.95
N SER A 41 6.86 0.39 10.58
CA SER A 41 8.19 0.58 11.15
C SER A 41 8.12 0.06 12.55
N GLN A 42 8.79 -1.06 12.81
CA GLN A 42 8.93 -1.60 14.15
C GLN A 42 9.19 -0.39 15.02
N GLN A 43 8.20 -0.02 15.83
CA GLN A 43 8.51 0.73 17.01
C GLN A 43 9.60 -0.12 17.67
N PRO A 44 10.79 0.41 17.94
CA PRO A 44 11.75 -0.34 18.71
C PRO A 44 11.05 -0.77 20.01
N PRO A 45 11.05 -2.07 20.38
CA PRO A 45 10.59 -2.48 21.68
C PRO A 45 11.68 -2.15 22.71
N TYR A 46 11.93 -0.85 22.94
CA TYR A 46 12.88 -0.33 23.91
C TYR A 46 12.42 1.10 24.25
N HIS A 47 12.04 1.50 25.47
CA HIS A 47 12.48 1.06 26.79
C HIS A 47 11.65 1.80 27.88
N HIS A 48 11.40 1.13 29.02
CA HIS A 48 11.10 1.65 30.37
C HIS A 48 9.76 2.36 30.70
N HIS A 49 8.85 1.59 31.32
CA HIS A 49 8.45 1.88 32.71
C HIS A 49 7.94 0.61 33.42
N PRO A 50 8.64 0.07 34.44
CA PRO A 50 8.06 -0.88 35.38
C PRO A 50 7.48 -0.09 36.54
N HIS A 51 6.26 0.42 36.40
CA HIS A 51 5.49 0.82 37.58
C HIS A 51 4.27 -0.07 37.71
N TYR A 52 4.53 -1.15 38.44
CA TYR A 52 3.56 -1.85 39.25
C TYR A 52 2.82 -0.84 40.13
N CYS A 53 1.55 -0.58 39.83
CA CYS A 53 0.58 -0.07 40.80
C CYS A 53 -0.79 -0.64 40.43
N VAL A 54 -1.14 -1.72 41.14
CA VAL A 54 -2.47 -2.27 41.27
C VAL A 54 -3.40 -1.21 41.87
N SER A 55 -4.57 -0.96 41.27
CA SER A 55 -5.79 -0.54 41.98
C SER A 55 -6.95 -0.33 41.01
N GLY A 56 -8.12 -0.87 41.36
CA GLY A 56 -9.40 -0.31 40.90
C GLY A 56 -10.15 -1.14 39.85
N GLU A 57 -10.73 -2.24 40.33
CA GLU A 57 -12.06 -2.76 39.98
C GLU A 57 -12.94 -1.98 38.96
N ASN A 58 -13.67 -2.79 38.17
CA ASN A 58 -14.90 -2.45 37.46
C ASN A 58 -14.76 -1.84 36.05
N HIS A 59 -14.77 -2.67 35.00
CA HIS A 59 -15.92 -2.80 34.09
C HIS A 59 -15.57 -3.70 32.89
N ALA A 60 -16.50 -4.59 32.55
CA ALA A 60 -16.72 -5.32 31.31
C ALA A 60 -15.61 -5.30 30.22
N SER A 61 -15.20 -6.52 29.87
CA SER A 61 -14.99 -6.98 28.50
C SER A 61 -15.57 -6.08 27.40
N THR A 62 -14.71 -5.30 26.77
CA THR A 62 -14.80 -5.01 25.34
C THR A 62 -13.37 -4.72 24.90
N GLU A 63 -12.61 -5.62 24.26
CA GLU A 63 -12.87 -6.15 22.90
C GLU A 63 -13.56 -5.13 21.98
N HIS A 64 -13.43 -3.83 22.25
CA HIS A 64 -13.60 -2.82 21.23
C HIS A 64 -12.33 -2.88 20.40
N SER A 65 -12.38 -3.81 19.45
CA SER A 65 -11.83 -3.67 18.13
C SER A 65 -11.91 -2.19 17.74
N ASN A 66 -10.89 -1.42 18.11
CA ASN A 66 -10.54 -0.20 17.41
C ASN A 66 -10.06 -0.68 16.05
N ALA A 67 -11.02 -1.14 15.22
CA ALA A 67 -10.83 -1.31 13.80
C ALA A 67 -10.61 0.11 13.30
N SER A 68 -9.37 0.59 13.46
CA SER A 68 -8.88 1.79 12.82
C SER A 68 -9.44 1.77 11.40
N PRO A 69 -10.08 2.86 10.94
CA PRO A 69 -10.69 2.89 9.61
C PRO A 69 -9.70 2.31 8.61
N ASP A 70 -10.16 1.48 7.67
CA ASP A 70 -9.30 0.83 6.67
C ASP A 70 -8.77 1.88 5.69
N LEU A 71 -7.89 2.74 6.20
CA LEU A 71 -7.34 3.90 5.54
C LEU A 71 -6.29 3.44 4.54
N ALA A 72 -6.39 3.94 3.32
CA ALA A 72 -5.47 3.59 2.26
C ALA A 72 -4.02 3.98 2.62
N SER A 73 -3.84 5.06 3.38
CA SER A 73 -2.54 5.56 3.82
C SER A 73 -1.74 4.60 4.70
N THR A 74 -2.40 3.61 5.31
CA THR A 74 -1.72 2.56 6.10
C THR A 74 -1.14 1.44 5.24
N TYR A 75 -1.46 1.44 3.94
CA TYR A 75 -1.03 0.45 2.98
C TYR A 75 -0.14 1.12 1.92
N THR A 76 0.95 0.45 1.57
CA THR A 76 1.64 0.68 0.31
C THR A 76 0.81 0.05 -0.82
N ILE A 77 0.36 0.88 -1.73
CA ILE A 77 -0.46 0.45 -2.86
C ILE A 77 0.42 0.34 -4.10
N VAL A 78 0.38 -0.82 -4.76
CA VAL A 78 1.19 -1.13 -5.93
C VAL A 78 0.30 -1.48 -7.11
N ALA A 79 0.45 -0.78 -8.23
CA ALA A 79 -0.18 -1.08 -9.50
C ALA A 79 0.77 -1.85 -10.42
N THR A 80 0.40 -3.08 -10.77
CA THR A 80 1.13 -3.91 -11.74
C THR A 80 0.43 -3.89 -13.09
N PHE A 81 1.09 -3.37 -14.10
CA PHE A 81 0.56 -3.26 -15.46
C PHE A 81 0.93 -4.47 -16.30
N PRO A 82 0.11 -4.82 -17.32
CA PRO A 82 0.41 -5.91 -18.23
C PRO A 82 1.65 -5.61 -19.09
N THR A 83 1.90 -4.34 -19.41
CA THR A 83 3.03 -3.88 -20.23
C THR A 83 3.71 -2.65 -19.63
N VAL A 84 4.98 -2.42 -19.99
CA VAL A 84 5.73 -1.22 -19.58
C VAL A 84 5.13 0.05 -20.20
N SER A 85 4.65 -0.03 -21.44
CA SER A 85 4.00 1.10 -22.12
C SER A 85 2.71 1.54 -21.42
N ALA A 86 1.88 0.59 -20.96
CA ALA A 86 0.69 0.90 -20.17
C ALA A 86 1.05 1.60 -18.86
N ALA A 87 2.10 1.14 -18.17
CA ALA A 87 2.62 1.79 -16.97
C ALA A 87 3.09 3.22 -17.27
N GLN A 88 3.89 3.44 -18.32
CA GLN A 88 4.37 4.78 -18.66
C GLN A 88 3.24 5.73 -19.07
N CYS A 89 2.25 5.25 -19.81
CA CYS A 89 1.08 6.02 -20.20
C CYS A 89 0.28 6.45 -18.97
N ALA A 90 0.00 5.51 -18.06
CA ALA A 90 -0.67 5.81 -16.79
C ALA A 90 0.15 6.77 -15.92
N LEU A 91 1.47 6.56 -15.79
CA LEU A 91 2.36 7.42 -15.02
C LEU A 91 2.29 8.87 -15.49
N LYS A 92 2.37 9.11 -16.81
CA LYS A 92 2.26 10.46 -17.39
C LYS A 92 0.84 11.01 -17.24
N LYS A 93 -0.18 10.22 -17.54
CA LYS A 93 -1.59 10.63 -17.49
C LYS A 93 -2.00 11.06 -16.07
N GLN A 94 -1.70 10.25 -15.05
CA GLN A 94 -2.08 10.53 -13.66
C GLN A 94 -1.31 11.72 -13.08
N ASN A 95 0.00 11.83 -13.34
CA ASN A 95 0.79 12.97 -12.85
C ASN A 95 0.44 14.29 -13.54
N ASN A 96 -0.08 14.26 -14.78
CA ASN A 96 -0.49 15.46 -15.50
C ASN A 96 -1.90 15.92 -15.11
N LEU A 97 -2.80 14.99 -14.75
CA LEU A 97 -4.22 15.26 -14.53
C LEU A 97 -4.59 15.93 -13.19
N MET A 98 -3.65 16.46 -12.40
CA MET A 98 -3.91 16.88 -11.00
C MET A 98 -4.80 15.86 -10.26
N ASN A 99 -4.57 14.57 -10.53
CA ASN A 99 -5.39 13.53 -9.94
C ASN A 99 -5.17 13.51 -8.43
N LYS A 100 -6.16 12.98 -7.70
CA LYS A 100 -6.14 12.88 -6.24
C LYS A 100 -5.03 11.96 -5.70
N PHE A 101 -4.23 11.36 -6.57
CA PHE A 101 -3.08 10.54 -6.24
C PHE A 101 -2.00 10.70 -7.32
N ARG A 102 -0.76 10.40 -6.94
CA ARG A 102 0.38 10.38 -7.85
C ARG A 102 0.94 8.97 -8.00
N LEU A 103 1.53 8.74 -9.17
CA LEU A 103 2.20 7.49 -9.49
C LEU A 103 3.71 7.74 -9.47
N LYS A 104 4.45 6.85 -8.80
CA LYS A 104 5.91 6.77 -8.89
C LYS A 104 6.34 5.41 -9.43
N THR A 105 7.49 5.38 -10.10
CA THR A 105 8.09 4.10 -10.49
C THR A 105 8.42 3.30 -9.23
N SER A 106 8.04 2.01 -9.20
CA SER A 106 8.39 1.22 -8.04
C SER A 106 9.90 1.00 -8.02
N ARG A 107 10.57 1.46 -6.95
CA ARG A 107 12.01 1.25 -6.76
C ARG A 107 12.30 -0.12 -6.18
N ARG A 108 11.30 -0.74 -5.54
CA ARG A 108 11.41 -2.13 -5.10
C ARG A 108 11.49 -2.99 -6.36
N HIS A 109 12.61 -3.70 -6.49
CA HIS A 109 12.66 -4.89 -7.30
C HIS A 109 11.62 -5.87 -6.71
N TYR A 110 10.35 -5.75 -7.11
CA TYR A 110 9.46 -6.90 -7.13
C TYR A 110 10.03 -7.82 -8.19
N ASN A 111 11.03 -8.59 -7.74
CA ASN A 111 11.78 -9.55 -8.50
C ASN A 111 10.76 -10.54 -9.10
N PHE A 112 10.39 -10.28 -10.35
CA PHE A 112 9.68 -11.25 -11.19
C PHE A 112 10.64 -12.34 -11.73
N HIS A 113 11.92 -12.29 -11.38
CA HIS A 113 12.89 -13.38 -11.53
C HIS A 113 13.32 -13.75 -10.11
N ILE A 114 13.11 -14.96 -9.60
CA ILE A 114 14.05 -16.08 -9.76
C ILE A 114 13.24 -17.40 -9.68
N LEU A 115 12.67 -17.84 -10.79
CA LEU A 115 12.37 -19.27 -11.03
C LEU A 115 12.57 -19.66 -12.50
N GLU A 116 13.14 -18.77 -13.32
CA GLU A 116 13.56 -19.08 -14.68
C GLU A 116 15.09 -19.20 -14.71
N ARG A 117 15.62 -20.21 -14.00
CA ARG A 117 16.77 -20.94 -14.54
C ARG A 117 16.18 -22.16 -15.23
N ALA A 118 15.67 -21.92 -16.44
CA ALA A 118 15.43 -22.99 -17.38
C ALA A 118 16.75 -23.75 -17.58
N SER A 119 16.60 -25.06 -17.66
CA SER A 119 17.60 -26.06 -18.00
C SER A 119 18.41 -25.74 -19.26
N SER A 120 19.59 -26.39 -19.36
CA SER A 120 20.35 -26.76 -20.56
C SER A 120 21.56 -25.89 -20.96
N GLN A 121 22.76 -26.42 -20.74
CA GLN A 121 23.63 -26.98 -21.81
C GLN A 121 24.63 -27.97 -21.21
#